data_AF-A0A9D4EYF6-F1
#
_entry.id   AF-A0A9D4EYF6-F1
#
_cell.length_a   1.000
_cell.length_b   1.000
_cell.length_c   1.000
_cell.angle_alpha   90.00
_cell.angle_beta   90.00
_cell.angle_gamma   90.00
#
_symmetry.space_group_name_H-M   'P 1'
#
loop_
_entity.id
_entity.type
_entity.pdbx_description
1 polymer ?
#
loop_
_entity_poly.entity_id
_entity_poly.type
_entity_poly.pdbx_seq_one_letter_code
_entity_poly.pdbx_strand_id
1 'polypeptide(L)'
;MTYFPFDTQTCDIQLATWSSTKDHIYIQPGEDGFNIEYFETNANWDLLSVSTFDSSDKKTSALSFQLVLKRKPVYFLVNFTIPIVLLSVLNMFVFALPCESG
;
A
#
# COMPACT_ATOMS: atom_id res chain seq x y z
N MET A 1 -10.35 -3.52 -0.02
CA MET A 1 -9.50 -3.85 -1.18
C MET A 1 -10.41 -4.07 -2.39
N THR A 2 -10.69 -3.04 -3.16
CA THR A 2 -11.68 -3.08 -4.27
C THR A 2 -11.06 -3.22 -5.66
N TYR A 3 -9.78 -2.84 -5.84
CA TYR A 3 -9.10 -2.80 -7.15
C TYR A 3 -7.83 -3.64 -7.20
N PHE A 4 -7.74 -4.68 -6.37
CA PHE A 4 -6.58 -5.57 -6.37
C PHE A 4 -6.39 -6.27 -7.74
N PRO A 5 -5.16 -6.41 -8.27
CA PRO A 5 -3.86 -5.96 -7.74
C PRO A 5 -3.41 -4.56 -8.21
N PHE A 6 -4.29 -3.77 -8.82
CA PHE A 6 -4.04 -2.41 -9.33
C PHE A 6 -4.37 -1.33 -8.28
N ASP A 7 -4.25 -1.66 -7.00
CA ASP A 7 -4.62 -0.79 -5.90
C ASP A 7 -3.53 0.24 -5.56
N THR A 8 -3.99 1.38 -5.04
CA THR A 8 -3.16 2.38 -4.36
C THR A 8 -3.57 2.42 -2.90
N GLN A 9 -2.59 2.47 -2.00
CA GLN A 9 -2.79 2.47 -0.56
C GLN A 9 -2.21 3.75 0.04
N THR A 10 -2.98 4.31 0.96
CA THR A 10 -2.54 5.44 1.78
C THR A 10 -2.28 4.90 3.18
N CYS A 11 -1.05 5.04 3.64
CA CYS A 11 -0.59 4.56 4.94
C CYS A 11 -0.13 5.74 5.78
N ASP A 12 -0.69 5.88 6.97
CA ASP A 12 -0.35 6.95 7.89
C ASP A 12 0.52 6.42 9.03
N ILE A 13 1.67 7.05 9.25
CA ILE A 13 2.58 6.78 10.35
C ILE A 13 2.55 8.00 11.26
N GLN A 14 2.09 7.82 12.50
CA GLN A 14 1.97 8.90 13.47
C GLN A 14 3.04 8.76 14.57
N LEU A 15 3.82 9.81 14.77
CA LEU A 15 4.71 9.97 15.92
C LEU A 15 4.04 10.91 16.91
N ALA A 16 3.90 10.49 18.16
CA ALA A 16 3.26 11.29 19.20
C ALA A 16 4.02 11.21 20.52
N THR A 17 3.94 12.27 21.32
CA THR A 17 4.45 12.24 22.69
C THR A 17 3.55 11.35 23.56
N TRP A 18 4.15 10.47 24.37
CA TRP A 18 3.39 9.53 25.21
C TRP A 18 2.88 10.20 26.51
N SER A 19 3.79 10.62 27.38
CA SER A 19 3.44 11.23 28.69
C SER A 19 3.69 12.73 28.80
N SER A 20 4.30 13.35 27.79
CA SER A 20 4.61 14.79 27.82
C SER A 20 3.56 15.61 27.06
N THR A 21 3.14 16.71 27.68
CA THR A 21 2.23 17.69 27.08
C THR A 21 2.96 18.51 26.01
N LYS A 22 2.20 19.02 25.04
CA LYS A 22 2.68 19.88 23.95
C LYS A 22 3.50 21.09 24.42
N ASP A 23 3.18 21.65 25.58
CA ASP A 23 3.93 22.77 26.18
C ASP A 23 5.34 22.40 26.63
N HIS A 24 5.59 21.12 26.95
CA HIS A 24 6.90 20.64 27.37
C HIS A 24 7.73 20.11 26.20
N ILE A 25 7.08 19.37 25.28
CA ILE A 25 7.72 18.76 24.12
C ILE A 25 6.85 19.01 22.90
N TYR A 26 7.39 19.78 21.95
CA TYR A 26 6.77 20.00 20.65
C TYR A 26 7.59 19.34 19.55
N ILE A 27 6.96 18.40 18.85
CA ILE A 27 7.51 17.72 17.68
C ILE A 27 7.15 18.55 16.46
N GLN A 28 8.15 18.98 15.71
CA GLN A 28 8.00 19.72 14.47
C GLN A 28 8.62 18.93 13.31
N PRO A 29 8.09 19.07 12.08
CA PRO A 29 8.75 18.53 10.90
C PRO A 29 10.13 19.19 10.73
N GLY A 30 11.11 18.44 10.22
CA GLY A 30 12.41 19.01 9.82
C GLY A 30 12.25 19.95 8.62
N GLU A 31 13.12 20.96 8.50
CA GLU A 31 13.09 21.95 7.40
C GLU A 31 13.19 21.29 6.02
N ASP A 32 13.98 20.22 5.91
CA ASP A 32 14.17 19.47 4.66
C ASP A 32 13.04 18.46 4.37
N GLY A 33 12.00 18.42 5.20
CA GLY A 33 10.88 17.49 5.06
C GLY A 33 11.26 16.03 5.29
N PHE A 34 10.56 15.11 4.62
CA PHE A 34 10.83 13.67 4.71
C PHE A 34 11.93 13.26 3.73
N ASN A 35 13.13 12.95 4.25
CA ASN A 35 14.24 12.53 3.41
C ASN A 35 14.06 11.09 2.91
N ILE A 36 14.03 10.90 1.59
CA ILE A 36 13.94 9.60 0.90
C ILE A 36 15.27 9.15 0.28
N GLU A 37 16.39 9.79 0.62
CA GLU A 37 17.72 9.47 0.06
C GLU A 37 18.13 8.01 0.27
N TYR A 38 17.75 7.43 1.40
CA TYR A 38 18.01 6.02 1.73
C TYR A 38 16.84 5.10 1.39
N PHE A 39 15.85 5.56 0.63
CA PHE A 39 14.72 4.74 0.23
C PHE A 39 15.14 3.78 -0.88
N GLU A 40 15.12 2.48 -0.58
CA GLU A 40 15.29 1.44 -1.59
C GLU A 40 13.95 1.05 -2.21
N THR A 41 13.87 1.15 -3.54
CA THR A 41 12.69 0.73 -4.29
C THR A 41 12.48 -0.78 -4.15
N ASN A 42 11.27 -1.20 -3.82
CA ASN A 42 10.92 -2.61 -3.70
C ASN A 42 10.29 -3.17 -5.01
N ALA A 43 10.35 -4.50 -5.18
CA ALA A 43 9.72 -5.21 -6.29
C ALA A 43 8.18 -5.22 -6.23
N ASN A 44 7.58 -4.96 -5.07
CA ASN A 44 6.14 -5.06 -4.86
C ASN A 44 5.40 -3.71 -4.89
N TRP A 45 6.09 -2.60 -4.63
CA TRP A 45 5.47 -1.30 -4.38
C TRP A 45 6.29 -0.17 -4.99
N ASP A 46 5.59 0.82 -5.55
CA ASP A 46 6.13 2.11 -5.92
C ASP A 46 5.67 3.17 -4.90
N LEU A 47 6.61 3.96 -4.40
CA LEU A 47 6.32 5.12 -3.56
C LEU A 47 5.91 6.29 -4.47
N LEU A 48 4.66 6.73 -4.37
CA LEU A 48 4.14 7.83 -5.18
C LEU A 48 4.41 9.20 -4.54
N SER A 49 4.10 9.33 -3.26
CA SER A 49 4.32 10.56 -2.52
C SER A 49 4.44 10.30 -1.03
N VAL A 50 5.18 11.17 -0.36
CA VAL A 50 5.20 11.28 1.10
C VAL A 50 4.83 12.70 1.49
N SER A 51 3.83 12.85 2.35
CA SER A 51 3.44 14.12 2.93
C SER A 51 3.65 14.10 4.44
N THR A 52 4.05 15.24 5.00
CA THR A 52 4.22 15.41 6.44
C THR A 52 3.30 16.54 6.89
N PHE A 53 2.54 16.31 7.96
CA PHE A 53 1.66 17.32 8.53
C PHE A 53 1.61 17.23 10.04
N ASP A 54 1.55 18.39 10.69
CA ASP A 54 1.34 18.50 12.14
C ASP A 54 -0.06 17.97 12.46
N SER A 55 -0.12 16.93 13.29
CA SER A 55 -1.35 16.31 13.78
C SER A 55 -1.51 16.49 15.29
N SER A 56 -0.82 17.47 15.86
CA SER A 56 -0.86 17.78 17.28
C SER A 56 -2.26 18.19 17.72
N ASP A 57 -2.69 17.66 18.86
CA ASP A 57 -3.91 18.08 19.54
C ASP A 57 -3.59 19.14 20.61
N LYS A 58 -4.62 19.63 21.33
CA LYS A 58 -4.49 20.63 22.40
C LYS A 58 -3.54 20.21 23.53
N LYS A 59 -3.39 18.90 23.78
CA LYS A 59 -2.56 18.37 24.88
C LYS A 59 -1.34 17.59 24.41
N THR A 60 -1.40 16.93 23.26
CA THR A 60 -0.36 16.01 22.79
C THR A 60 0.26 16.55 21.52
N SER A 61 1.58 16.58 21.47
CA SER A 61 2.27 16.89 20.22
C SER A 61 2.37 15.63 19.36
N ALA A 62 1.94 15.73 18.11
CA ALA A 62 1.97 14.62 17.17
C ALA A 62 2.29 15.09 15.75
N LEU A 63 3.03 14.27 15.02
CA LEU A 63 3.43 14.49 13.65
C LEU A 63 3.03 13.27 12.83
N SER A 64 2.34 13.47 11.71
CA SER A 64 1.89 12.39 10.84
C SER A 64 2.64 12.42 9.51
N PHE A 65 3.05 11.24 9.06
CA PHE A 65 3.64 10.99 7.76
C PHE A 65 2.68 10.13 6.97
N GLN A 66 2.21 10.63 5.85
CA GLN A 66 1.30 9.92 4.98
C GLN A 66 2.06 9.47 3.73
N LEU A 67 2.09 8.16 3.54
CA LEU A 67 2.74 7.50 2.43
C LEU A 67 1.69 7.00 1.46
N VAL A 68 1.81 7.39 0.19
CA VAL A 68 0.97 6.89 -0.89
C VAL A 68 1.77 5.85 -1.67
N LEU A 69 1.35 4.60 -1.59
CA LEU A 69 2.02 3.44 -2.17
C LEU A 69 1.16 2.83 -3.28
N LYS A 70 1.75 2.54 -4.44
CA LYS A 70 1.08 1.86 -5.55
C LYS A 70 1.62 0.44 -5.71
N ARG A 71 0.74 -0.55 -5.81
CA ARG A 71 1.15 -1.95 -5.96
C ARG A 71 1.64 -2.21 -7.39
N LYS A 72 2.74 -2.96 -7.53
CA LYS A 72 3.17 -3.53 -8.80
C LYS A 72 2.38 -4.81 -9.08
N PRO A 73 1.51 -4.85 -10.10
CA PRO A 73 0.56 -5.95 -10.28
C PRO A 73 1.18 -7.18 -10.95
N VAL A 74 2.36 -7.07 -11.56
CA VAL A 74 2.94 -8.07 -12.47
C VAL A 74 2.98 -9.47 -11.86
N TYR A 75 3.47 -9.59 -10.63
CA TYR A 75 3.56 -10.88 -9.94
C TYR A 75 2.18 -11.54 -9.77
N PHE A 76 1.16 -10.77 -9.40
CA PHE A 76 -0.21 -11.26 -9.19
C PHE A 76 -0.89 -11.61 -10.51
N LEU A 77 -0.65 -10.85 -11.57
CA LEU A 77 -1.18 -11.16 -12.90
C LEU A 77 -0.63 -12.50 -13.40
N VAL A 78 0.68 -12.71 -13.29
CA VAL A 78 1.33 -13.92 -13.79
C VAL A 78 0.95 -15.16 -12.97
N ASN A 79 0.98 -15.07 -11.64
CA ASN A 79 0.80 -16.25 -10.78
C ASN A 79 -0.66 -16.52 -10.38
N PHE A 80 -1.54 -15.52 -10.46
CA PHE A 80 -2.92 -15.67 -10.01
C PHE A 80 -3.92 -15.49 -11.17
N THR A 81 -3.85 -14.38 -11.90
CA THR A 81 -4.82 -14.09 -12.97
C THR A 81 -4.70 -15.06 -14.14
N ILE A 82 -3.49 -15.37 -14.62
CA ILE A 82 -3.30 -16.29 -15.75
C ILE A 82 -3.84 -17.70 -15.45
N PRO A 83 -3.48 -18.36 -14.33
CA PRO A 83 -4.04 -19.67 -14.00
C PRO A 83 -5.57 -19.68 -13.90
N ILE A 84 -6.16 -18.65 -13.30
CA ILE A 84 -7.63 -18.56 -13.15
C ILE A 84 -8.31 -18.43 -14.52
N VAL A 85 -7.79 -17.59 -15.41
CA VAL A 85 -8.32 -17.45 -16.77
C VAL A 85 -8.19 -18.75 -17.55
N LEU A 86 -7.04 -19.42 -17.47
CA LEU A 86 -6.83 -20.73 -18.12
C LEU A 86 -7.83 -21.77 -17.62
N LEU A 87 -8.03 -21.88 -16.30
CA LEU A 87 -9.02 -22.80 -15.71
C LEU A 87 -10.45 -22.45 -16.14
N SER A 88 -10.79 -21.17 -16.22
CA SER A 88 -12.12 -20.72 -16.66
C SER A 88 -12.39 -21.11 -18.11
N VAL A 89 -11.38 -20.96 -18.98
CA VAL A 89 -11.44 -21.39 -20.38
C VAL A 89 -11.55 -22.91 -20.49
N LEU A 90 -10.73 -23.65 -19.75
CA LEU A 90 -10.79 -25.12 -19.71
C LEU A 90 -12.17 -25.62 -19.28
N ASN A 91 -12.81 -24.98 -18.29
CA ASN A 91 -14.14 -25.33 -17.83
C ASN A 91 -15.20 -25.15 -18.94
N MET A 92 -15.07 -24.13 -19.80
CA MET A 92 -15.94 -23.96 -20.95
C MET A 92 -15.78 -25.10 -21.98
N PHE A 93 -14.57 -25.61 -22.18
CA PHE A 93 -14.28 -26.73 -23.10
C PHE A 93 -14.85 -28.07 -22.63
N VAL A 94 -15.14 -28.23 -21.33
CA VAL A 94 -15.78 -29.46 -20.80
C VAL A 94 -17.10 -29.75 -21.52
N PHE A 95 -17.87 -28.73 -21.89
CA PHE A 95 -19.14 -28.93 -22.62
C PHE A 95 -18.96 -29.36 -24.08
N ALA A 96 -17.76 -29.23 -24.64
CA ALA A 96 -17.43 -29.66 -26.00
C ALA A 96 -16.91 -31.11 -26.05
N LEU A 97 -16.54 -31.70 -24.91
CA LEU A 97 -16.12 -33.10 -24.82
C LEU A 97 -17.35 -34.02 -24.90
N PRO A 98 -17.38 -35.00 -25.83
CA PRO A 98 -18.46 -35.95 -25.91
C PRO A 98 -18.51 -36.85 -24.66
N CYS A 99 -19.72 -37.19 -24.19
CA CYS A 99 -19.95 -38.01 -22.99
C CYS A 99 -19.29 -39.40 -23.03
N GLU A 100 -18.88 -39.87 -24.20
CA GLU A 100 -18.21 -41.18 -24.38
C GLU A 100 -16.72 -41.16 -23.98
N SER A 101 -16.13 -40.00 -23.66
CA SER A 101 -14.73 -39.89 -23.23
C SER A 101 -14.51 -40.03 -21.71
N GLY A 102 -15.56 -40.35 -20.94
CA GLY A 102 -15.54 -40.48 -19.48
C GLY A 102 -15.42 -41.91 -18.97
#